data_AF-A0A6B3H6Y1-F1
#
_entry.id   AF-A0A6B3H6Y1-F1
#
_cell.length_a   1.000
_cell.length_b   1.000
_cell.length_c   1.000
_cell.angle_alpha   90.00
_cell.angle_beta   90.00
_cell.angle_gamma   90.00
#
_symmetry.space_group_name_H-M   'P 1'
#
loop_
_entity.id
_entity.type
_entity.pdbx_description
1 polymer ?
#
loop_
_entity_poly.entity_id
_entity_poly.type
_entity_poly.pdbx_seq_one_letter_code
_entity_poly.pdbx_strand_id
1 'polypeptide(L)' 'MATDYYAVLGVRRDASQDEIKKAFRRLARELHPDVNPDPKTQERFKEINAAYEVLSDPQKKQVYDLG' A
#
# COMPACT_ATOMS: atom_id res chain seq x y z
N MET A 1 17.13 3.92 -1.68
CA MET A 1 15.99 3.83 -2.62
C MET A 1 14.76 4.18 -1.83
N ALA A 2 14.13 5.32 -2.12
CA ALA A 2 12.86 5.66 -1.48
C ALA A 2 11.83 4.62 -1.91
N THR A 3 11.23 3.92 -0.95
CA THR A 3 10.15 2.97 -1.22
C THR A 3 8.97 3.76 -1.78
N ASP A 4 8.64 3.56 -3.05
CA ASP A 4 7.51 4.23 -3.69
C ASP A 4 6.21 3.52 -3.25
N TYR A 5 5.52 4.12 -2.29
CA TYR A 5 4.29 3.55 -1.72
C TYR A 5 3.16 3.45 -2.75
N TYR A 6 3.15 4.32 -3.76
CA TYR A 6 2.20 4.22 -4.86
C TYR A 6 2.50 3.00 -5.73
N ALA A 7 3.77 2.77 -6.04
CA ALA A 7 4.20 1.57 -6.77
C ALA A 7 3.94 0.28 -5.98
N VAL A 8 4.15 0.28 -4.67
CA VAL A 8 3.83 -0.86 -3.78
C VAL A 8 2.35 -1.23 -3.84
N LEU A 9 1.46 -0.22 -3.81
CA LEU A 9 0.02 -0.43 -3.95
C LEU A 9 -0.42 -0.65 -5.41
N GLY A 10 0.49 -0.51 -6.37
CA GLY A 10 0.19 -0.62 -7.80
C GLY A 10 -0.76 0.47 -8.31
N VAL A 11 -0.72 1.65 -7.69
CA VAL A 11 -1.52 2.82 -8.06
C VAL A 11 -0.63 3.94 -8.59
N ARG A 12 -1.23 4.89 -9.28
CA ARG A 12 -0.54 6.09 -9.75
C ARG A 12 -0.38 7.10 -8.61
N ARG A 13 0.58 8.02 -8.72
CA ARG A 13 0.80 9.09 -7.71
C ARG A 13 -0.36 10.08 -7.61
N ASP A 14 -1.12 10.24 -8.70
CA ASP A 14 -2.36 11.03 -8.74
C ASP A 14 -3.59 10.26 -8.20
N ALA A 15 -3.40 9.04 -7.68
CA ALA A 15 -4.50 8.24 -7.18
C ALA A 15 -5.25 8.93 -6.03
N SER A 16 -6.58 8.86 -6.15
CA SER A 16 -7.50 9.30 -5.11
C SER A 16 -7.45 8.36 -3.88
N GLN A 17 -7.92 8.86 -2.75
CA GLN A 17 -8.04 8.07 -1.51
C GLN A 17 -8.87 6.80 -1.72
N ASP A 18 -9.93 6.88 -2.53
CA ASP A 18 -10.76 5.73 -2.88
C ASP A 18 -10.00 4.68 -3.72
N GLU A 19 -9.16 5.11 -4.66
CA GLU A 19 -8.32 4.21 -5.45
C GLU A 19 -7.28 3.51 -4.59
N ILE A 20 -6.59 4.26 -3.72
CA ILE A 20 -5.63 3.73 -2.74
C ILE A 20 -6.30 2.67 -1.86
N LYS A 21 -7.49 2.97 -1.31
CA LYS A 21 -8.26 2.05 -0.47
C LYS A 21 -8.76 0.83 -1.24
N LYS A 22 -9.16 0.97 -2.50
CA LYS A 22 -9.56 -0.17 -3.36
C LYS A 22 -8.37 -1.07 -3.65
N ALA A 23 -7.23 -0.51 -4.03
CA ALA A 23 -6.01 -1.26 -4.32
C ALA A 23 -5.51 -2.03 -3.10
N PHE A 24 -5.43 -1.36 -1.94
CA PHE A 24 -5.07 -2.01 -0.67
C PHE A 24 -6.01 -3.18 -0.35
N ARG A 25 -7.33 -3.01 -0.44
CA ARG A 25 -8.29 -4.10 -0.16
C ARG A 25 -8.15 -5.28 -1.11
N ARG A 26 -7.81 -5.04 -2.38
CA ARG A 26 -7.54 -6.12 -3.34
C ARG A 26 -6.29 -6.90 -2.95
N LEU A 27 -5.18 -6.19 -2.76
CA LEU A 27 -3.89 -6.78 -2.41
C LEU A 27 -3.94 -7.47 -1.05
N ALA A 28 -4.62 -6.89 -0.07
CA ALA A 28 -4.76 -7.47 1.27
C ALA A 28 -5.50 -8.81 1.26
N ARG A 29 -6.44 -9.02 0.34
CA ARG A 29 -7.13 -10.32 0.16
C ARG A 29 -6.25 -11.33 -0.58
N GLU A 30 -5.52 -10.88 -1.60
CA GLU A 30 -4.61 -11.73 -2.38
C GLU A 30 -3.39 -12.19 -1.55
N LEU A 31 -2.93 -11.33 -0.64
CA LEU A 31 -1.75 -11.56 0.21
C LEU A 31 -2.10 -12.00 1.64
N HIS A 32 -3.37 -12.26 1.92
CA HIS A 32 -3.81 -12.65 3.26
C HIS A 32 -3.19 -14.02 3.65
N PRO A 33 -2.65 -14.18 4.87
CA PRO A 33 -1.98 -15.41 5.30
C PRO A 33 -2.88 -16.66 5.21
N ASP A 34 -4.19 -16.51 5.41
CA ASP A 34 -5.14 -17.62 5.28
C ASP A 34 -5.26 -18.17 3.85
N VAL A 35 -4.96 -17.33 2.84
CA VAL A 35 -5.08 -17.69 1.42
C VAL A 35 -3.70 -17.97 0.83
N ASN A 36 -2.67 -17.29 1.34
CA ASN A 36 -1.30 -17.41 0.89
C ASN A 36 -0.33 -17.39 2.10
N PRO A 37 0.07 -18.57 2.61
CA PRO A 37 0.94 -18.67 3.78
C PRO A 37 2.44 -18.46 3.47
N ASP A 38 2.80 -18.07 2.24
CA ASP A 38 4.20 -17.90 1.87
C ASP A 38 4.88 -16.76 2.66
N PRO A 39 6.11 -16.95 3.17
CA PRO A 39 6.86 -15.91 3.86
C PRO A 39 7.07 -14.64 3.01
N LYS A 40 7.26 -14.82 1.70
CA LYS A 40 7.39 -13.70 0.74
C LYS A 40 6.10 -12.88 0.64
N THR A 41 4.96 -13.53 0.76
CA THR A 41 3.64 -12.89 0.75
C THR A 41 3.46 -12.06 2.02
N GLN A 42 3.94 -12.55 3.17
CA GLN A 42 3.93 -11.80 4.42
C GLN A 42 4.81 -10.54 4.37
N GLU A 43 6.00 -10.61 3.76
CA GLU A 43 6.85 -9.43 3.55
C GLU A 43 6.12 -8.39 2.69
N ARG A 44 5.55 -8.83 1.57
CA ARG A 44 4.77 -7.96 0.68
C ARG A 44 3.52 -7.39 1.35
N PHE A 45 2.89 -8.16 2.24
CA PHE A 45 1.76 -7.71 3.06
C PHE A 45 2.17 -6.58 4.02
N LYS A 46 3.36 -6.65 4.62
CA LYS A 46 3.89 -5.56 5.45
C LYS A 46 4.15 -4.30 4.63
N GLU A 47 4.71 -4.44 3.43
CA GLU A 47 4.95 -3.32 2.53
C GLU A 47 3.65 -2.60 2.14
N ILE A 48 2.61 -3.33 1.73
CA ILE A 48 1.33 -2.71 1.36
C ILE A 48 0.63 -2.05 2.55
N ASN A 49 0.80 -2.58 3.77
CA ASN A 49 0.24 -1.98 4.98
C ASN A 49 0.93 -0.67 5.30
N ALA A 50 2.27 -0.63 5.26
CA ALA A 50 3.03 0.60 5.47
C ALA A 50 2.68 1.66 4.42
N ALA A 51 2.58 1.26 3.15
CA ALA A 51 2.16 2.14 2.07
C ALA A 51 0.75 2.70 2.30
N TYR A 52 -0.20 1.85 2.67
CA TYR A 52 -1.56 2.27 2.95
C TYR A 52 -1.65 3.17 4.19
N GLU A 53 -0.89 2.90 5.26
CA GLU A 53 -0.91 3.73 6.48
C GLU A 53 -0.49 5.19 6.20
N VAL A 54 0.48 5.38 5.30
CA VAL A 54 0.94 6.71 4.89
C VAL A 54 -0.01 7.33 3.88
N LEU A 55 -0.40 6.59 2.83
CA LEU A 55 -1.17 7.15 1.73
C LEU A 55 -2.66 7.33 2.04
N SER A 56 -3.22 6.58 3.00
CA SER A 56 -4.63 6.68 3.39
C SER A 56 -4.95 7.89 4.26
N ASP A 57 -3.95 8.44 4.95
CA ASP A 57 -4.08 9.65 5.74
C ASP A 57 -3.66 10.85 4.88
N PRO A 58 -4.55 11.83 4.61
CA PRO A 58 -4.22 13.01 3.81
C PRO A 58 -3.03 13.81 4.35
N GLN A 59 -2.85 13.87 5.67
CA GLN A 59 -1.75 14.61 6.28
C GLN A 59 -0.42 13.86 6.08
N LYS A 60 -0.40 12.55 6.36
CA LYS A 60 0.80 11.72 6.14
C LYS A 60 1.16 11.63 4.66
N LYS A 61 0.17 11.50 3.78
CA LYS A 61 0.33 11.52 2.33
C LYS A 61 0.98 12.83 1.88
N GLN A 62 0.48 13.97 2.37
CA GLN A 62 1.06 15.27 2.02
C GLN A 62 2.51 15.39 2.48
N VAL A 63 2.84 14.93 3.70
CA VAL A 63 4.23 14.91 4.19
C VAL A 63 5.10 14.01 3.33
N TYR A 64 4.60 12.85 2.93
CA TYR A 64 5.30 11.93 2.02
C TYR A 64 5.50 12.51 0.62
N ASP A 65 4.50 13.22 0.08
CA ASP A 65 4.58 13.85 -1.25
C ASP A 65 5.50 15.08 -1.27
N LEU A 66 5.77 15.70 -0.11
CA LEU A 66 6.64 16.87 0.07
C LEU A 66 8.13 16.51 0.33
N GLY A 67 8.42 15.25 0.70
CA GLY A 67 9.77 14.76 1.02
C GLY A 67 10.45 14.06 -0.15
#